data_AF-A0A932M3G0-F1
#
_entry.id   AF-A0A932M3G0-F1
#
_cell.length_a   1.000
_cell.length_b   1.000
_cell.length_c   1.000
_cell.angle_alpha   90.00
_cell.angle_beta   90.00
_cell.angle_gamma   90.00
#
_symmetry.space_group_name_H-M   'P 1'
#
loop_
_entity.id
_entity.type
_entity.pdbx_description
1 polymer ?
#
loop_
_entity_poly.entity_id
_entity_poly.type
_entity_poly.pdbx_seq_one_letter_code
_entity_poly.pdbx_strand_id
1 'polypeptide(L)' 'MAFDVEKYRRERKAEQERLDALAPKEGDIAPDFELYDVNGENPVRLSDFRGQKPVALIFGSYT' A
#
# COMPACT_ATOMS: atom_id res chain seq x y z
N MET A 1 -32.82 -6.71 -0.57
CA MET A 1 -32.06 -5.44 -0.67
C MET A 1 -31.24 -5.48 -1.95
N ALA A 2 -31.52 -4.61 -2.91
CA ALA A 2 -30.64 -4.47 -4.07
C ALA A 2 -29.45 -3.59 -3.68
N PHE A 3 -28.22 -4.09 -3.86
CA PHE A 3 -27.03 -3.26 -3.78
C PHE A 3 -27.05 -2.28 -4.94
N ASP A 4 -27.09 -0.98 -4.63
CA ASP A 4 -26.84 0.05 -5.62
C ASP A 4 -25.33 0.10 -5.87
N VAL A 5 -24.91 -0.63 -6.91
CA VAL A 5 -23.52 -0.71 -7.36
C VAL A 5 -22.99 0.66 -7.77
N GLU A 6 -23.84 1.55 -8.28
CA GLU A 6 -23.42 2.87 -8.74
C GLU A 6 -23.12 3.78 -7.56
N LYS A 7 -23.99 3.80 -6.56
CA LYS A 7 -23.74 4.48 -5.29
C LYS A 7 -22.47 3.96 -4.61
N TYR A 8 -22.32 2.64 -4.50
CA TYR A 8 -21.13 2.03 -3.89
C TYR A 8 -19.83 2.44 -4.61
N ARG A 9 -19.81 2.41 -5.95
CA ARG A 9 -18.66 2.87 -6.74
C ARG A 9 -18.32 4.33 -6.49
N ARG A 10 -19.32 5.21 -6.42
CA ARG A 10 -19.11 6.65 -6.16
C ARG A 10 -18.52 6.89 -4.78
N GLU A 11 -19.06 6.25 -3.76
CA GLU A 11 -18.57 6.37 -2.38
C GLU A 11 -17.13 5.87 -2.24
N ARG A 12 -16.83 4.68 -2.80
CA ARG A 12 -15.48 4.13 -2.77
C ARG A 12 -14.47 4.97 -3.56
N LYS A 13 -14.88 5.55 -4.70
CA LYS A 13 -14.03 6.43 -5.50
C LYS A 13 -13.70 7.72 -4.76
N ALA A 14 -14.69 8.38 -4.16
CA ALA A 14 -14.47 9.61 -3.41
C ALA A 14 -13.54 9.39 -2.20
N GLU A 15 -13.67 8.24 -1.53
CA GLU A 15 -12.76 7.88 -0.45
C GLU A 15 -11.35 7.58 -0.96
N GLN A 16 -11.22 6.85 -2.08
CA GLN A 16 -9.92 6.60 -2.70
C GLN A 16 -9.23 7.91 -3.09
N GLU A 17 -9.95 8.86 -3.70
CA GLU A 17 -9.40 10.19 -4.05
C GLU A 17 -8.88 10.96 -2.83
N ARG A 18 -9.57 10.85 -1.68
CA ARG A 18 -9.10 11.45 -0.42
C ARG A 18 -7.83 10.78 0.11
N LEU A 19 -7.73 9.45 0.02
CA LEU A 19 -6.57 8.70 0.47
C LEU A 19 -5.37 8.90 -0.45
N ASP A 20 -5.59 8.96 -1.76
CA ASP A 20 -4.55 9.21 -2.77
C ASP A 20 -3.89 10.58 -2.57
N ALA A 21 -4.66 11.57 -2.08
CA ALA A 21 -4.10 12.88 -1.72
C ALA A 21 -3.07 12.83 -0.57
N LEU A 22 -3.06 11.76 0.22
CA LEU A 22 -2.11 11.50 1.31
C LEU A 22 -0.99 10.53 0.89
N ALA A 23 -1.05 9.97 -0.32
CA ALA A 23 -0.04 9.04 -0.80
C ALA A 23 1.30 9.74 -1.08
N PRO A 24 2.44 9.06 -0.87
CA PRO A 24 3.74 9.56 -1.28
C PRO A 24 3.76 9.89 -2.77
N LYS A 25 4.36 11.02 -3.14
CA LYS A 25 4.53 11.47 -4.53
C LYS A 25 5.87 11.01 -5.08
N GLU A 26 6.05 11.15 -6.39
CA GLU A 26 7.34 10.90 -7.03
C GLU A 26 8.44 11.77 -6.40
N GLY A 27 9.55 11.13 -6.03
CA GLY A 27 10.68 11.79 -5.36
C GLY A 27 10.56 11.85 -3.83
N ASP A 28 9.38 11.62 -3.25
CA ASP A 28 9.25 11.50 -1.81
C ASP A 28 9.97 10.24 -1.29
N ILE A 29 10.49 10.33 -0.08
CA ILE A 29 11.04 9.15 0.60
C ILE A 29 9.86 8.22 0.93
N ALA A 30 9.95 6.97 0.46
CA ALA A 30 8.96 5.94 0.80
C ALA A 30 8.82 5.80 2.33
N PRO A 31 7.58 5.81 2.88
CA PRO A 31 7.34 5.59 4.30
C PRO A 31 7.93 4.26 4.76
N ASP A 32 8.61 4.29 5.90
CA ASP A 32 9.21 3.08 6.45
C ASP A 32 8.14 2.18 7.07
N PHE A 33 8.36 0.88 6.99
CA PHE A 33 7.52 -0.14 7.61
C PHE A 33 8.36 -1.37 7.94
N GLU A 34 7.85 -2.17 8.88
CA GLU A 34 8.42 -3.48 9.24
C GLU A 34 7.31 -4.53 9.08
N LEU A 35 7.61 -5.58 8.33
CA LEU A 35 6.73 -6.73 8.11
C LEU A 35 7.53 -8.02 8.35
N TYR A 36 6.85 -9.08 8.76
CA TYR A 36 7.48 -10.39 8.77
C TYR A 36 7.56 -10.95 7.34
N ASP A 37 8.58 -11.78 7.10
CA ASP A 37 8.68 -12.54 5.87
C ASP A 37 7.51 -13.51 5.66
N VAL A 38 7.52 -14.22 4.53
CA VAL A 38 6.45 -15.16 4.16
C VAL A 38 6.29 -16.34 5.14
N ASN A 39 7.30 -16.60 5.97
CA ASN A 39 7.25 -17.65 7.00
C ASN A 39 6.79 -17.10 8.36
N GLY A 40 6.67 -15.78 8.51
CA GLY A 40 6.32 -15.12 9.76
C GLY A 40 7.48 -15.03 10.76
N GLU A 41 8.71 -15.27 10.33
CA GLU A 41 9.85 -15.46 11.24
C GLU A 41 10.73 -14.23 11.32
N ASN A 42 11.15 -13.72 10.16
CA ASN A 42 12.16 -12.68 10.09
C ASN A 42 11.50 -11.32 9.85
N PRO A 43 11.68 -10.33 10.75
CA PRO A 43 11.24 -8.96 10.47
C PRO A 43 12.10 -8.36 9.37
N VAL A 44 11.45 -7.72 8.41
CA VAL A 44 12.04 -7.03 7.26
C VAL A 44 11.58 -5.59 7.28
N ARG A 45 12.54 -4.66 7.39
CA ARG A 45 12.30 -3.22 7.38
C ARG A 45 12.61 -2.65 6.00
N LEU A 46 11.74 -1.78 5.47
CA LEU A 46 11.97 -1.18 4.15
C LEU A 46 13.28 -0.38 4.09
N SER A 47 13.56 0.40 5.14
CA SER A 47 14.74 1.25 5.19
C SER A 47 16.07 0.49 5.19
N ASP A 48 16.07 -0.80 5.51
CA ASP A 48 17.28 -1.63 5.44
C ASP A 48 17.78 -1.76 3.99
N PHE A 49 16.92 -1.63 2.97
CA PHE A 49 17.32 -1.72 1.55
C PHE A 49 17.81 -0.39 0.96
N ARG A 50 17.68 0.72 1.69
CA ARG A 50 17.97 2.07 1.17
C ARG A 50 19.43 2.18 0.72
N GLY A 51 19.65 2.62 -0.52
CA GLY A 51 20.99 2.81 -1.10
C GLY A 51 21.72 1.52 -1.47
N GLN A 52 21.14 0.34 -1.21
CA GLN A 52 21.75 -0.94 -1.58
C GLN A 52 21.29 -1.41 -2.96
N LYS A 53 20.00 -1.27 -3.27
CA LYS A 53 19.39 -1.68 -4.54
C LYS A 53 18.04 -1.00 -4.76
N PRO A 54 17.55 -0.90 -6.01
CA PRO A 54 16.16 -0.52 -6.28
C PRO A 54 15.18 -1.52 -5.64
N VAL A 55 14.04 -1.02 -5.16
CA VAL A 55 12.99 -1.81 -4.49
C VAL A 55 11.65 -1.54 -5.15
N ALA A 56 10.85 -2.58 -5.35
CA ALA A 56 9.45 -2.48 -5.79
C ALA A 56 8.53 -2.98 -4.67
N LEU A 57 7.43 -2.24 -4.42
CA LEU A 57 6.38 -2.62 -3.47
C LEU A 57 5.17 -3.16 -4.23
N ILE A 58 4.70 -4.34 -3.84
CA ILE A 58 3.54 -4.99 -4.45
C ILE A 58 2.55 -5.30 -3.33
N PHE A 59 1.34 -4.76 -3.44
CA PHE A 59 0.23 -5.05 -2.53
C PHE A 59 -0.67 -6.09 -3.19
N GLY A 60 -0.81 -7.24 -2.55
CA GLY A 60 -1.66 -8.33 -3.02
C GLY A 60 -2.06 -9.23 -1.85
N SER A 61 -3.00 -10.13 -2.09
CA SER A 61 -3.36 -11.17 -1.14
C SER A 61 -2.77 -12.50 -1.58
N TYR A 62 -2.05 -13.16 -0.68
CA TYR A 62 -1.73 -14.58 -0.81
C TYR A 62 -2.71 -15.35 0.07
N THR A 63 -3.61 -16.09 -0.56
CA THR A 63 -4.67 -16.88 0.09
C THR A 63 -4.53 -18.34 -0.28
#